data_AF-A0A5C4RA71-F1
#
_entry.id   AF-A0A5C4RA71-F1
#
_cell.length_a   1.000
_cell.length_b   1.000
_cell.length_c   1.000
_cell.angle_alpha   90.00
_cell.angle_beta   90.00
_cell.angle_gamma   90.00
#
_symmetry.space_group_name_H-M   'P 1'
#
loop_
_entity.id
_entity.type
_entity.pdbx_description
1 polymer ?
#
loop_
_entity_poly.entity_id
_entity_poly.type
_entity_poly.pdbx_seq_one_letter_code
_entity_poly.pdbx_strand_id
1 'polypeptide(L)'
;MRRLSTALLIGACALVPQDGFAQQRPTVGEVPAPEQVRQIDKPGAVGLGPQLPGSVYAVVSGHLVRIQIGSGKILSILRPLPD
;
A
#
# COMPACT_ATOMS: atom_id res chain seq x y z
N MET A 1 -40.04 -45.40 -0.71
CA MET A 1 -40.06 -44.05 -1.31
C MET A 1 -38.70 -43.39 -1.04
N ARG A 2 -37.67 -43.61 -1.87
CA ARG A 2 -37.10 -42.64 -2.85
C ARG A 2 -37.28 -41.15 -2.49
N ARG A 3 -36.17 -40.48 -2.15
CA ARG A 3 -35.64 -39.18 -2.66
C ARG A 3 -34.31 -38.91 -1.94
N LEU A 4 -33.15 -39.19 -2.54
CA LEU A 4 -32.38 -38.34 -3.47
C LEU A 4 -31.96 -36.98 -2.89
N SER A 5 -30.64 -36.81 -2.87
CA SER A 5 -29.90 -35.58 -3.15
C SER A 5 -29.96 -34.45 -2.15
N THR A 6 -28.81 -34.17 -1.53
CA THR A 6 -28.14 -32.87 -1.69
C THR A 6 -26.66 -33.07 -1.40
N ALA A 7 -25.85 -33.15 -2.44
CA ALA A 7 -24.42 -32.91 -2.37
C ALA A 7 -24.23 -31.39 -2.25
N LEU A 8 -23.69 -30.91 -1.14
CA LEU A 8 -23.25 -29.53 -1.01
C LEU A 8 -21.73 -29.53 -0.93
N LEU A 9 -21.10 -29.54 -2.10
CA LEU A 9 -19.73 -29.06 -2.29
C LEU A 9 -19.74 -27.56 -1.96
N ILE A 10 -19.45 -27.21 -0.71
CA ILE A 10 -18.96 -25.87 -0.40
C ILE A 10 -17.45 -25.97 -0.47
N GLY A 11 -16.92 -25.56 -1.63
CA GLY A 11 -15.49 -25.38 -1.81
C GLY A 11 -14.96 -24.44 -0.73
N ALA A 12 -13.86 -24.84 -0.11
CA ALA A 12 -13.03 -23.95 0.69
C ALA A 12 -12.42 -22.90 -0.26
N CYS A 13 -13.19 -21.89 -0.64
CA CYS A 13 -12.62 -20.62 -1.05
C CYS A 13 -11.89 -20.10 0.20
N ALA A 14 -10.55 -20.09 0.11
CA ALA A 14 -9.70 -19.47 1.09
C ALA A 14 -10.29 -18.11 1.46
N LEU A 15 -10.65 -17.93 2.74
CA LEU A 15 -10.81 -16.60 3.29
C LEU A 15 -9.45 -15.93 3.16
N VAL A 16 -9.23 -15.20 2.08
CA VAL A 16 -8.26 -14.12 2.06
C VAL A 16 -8.76 -13.17 3.14
N PRO A 17 -8.03 -12.94 4.25
CA PRO A 17 -8.41 -11.89 5.16
C PRO A 17 -8.36 -10.58 4.37
N GLN A 18 -9.54 -10.09 4.00
CA GLN A 18 -9.74 -8.72 3.53
C GLN A 18 -9.71 -7.84 4.79
N ASP A 19 -8.58 -7.86 5.51
CA ASP A 19 -8.27 -6.79 6.42
C ASP A 19 -8.04 -5.58 5.53
N GLY A 20 -9.08 -4.75 5.38
CA GLY A 20 -8.91 -3.41 4.85
C GLY A 20 -7.70 -2.82 5.57
N PHE A 21 -6.68 -2.44 4.82
CA PHE A 21 -5.41 -1.96 5.36
C PHE A 21 -5.71 -0.86 6.36
N ALA A 22 -5.85 -1.22 7.65
CA ALA A 22 -5.86 -0.27 8.73
C ALA A 22 -4.60 0.54 8.47
N GLN A 23 -4.75 1.85 8.25
CA GLN A 23 -3.67 2.73 7.80
C GLN A 23 -2.56 2.71 8.84
N GLN A 24 -1.71 1.69 8.78
CA GLN A 24 -0.60 1.53 9.67
C GLN A 24 0.40 2.57 9.25
N ARG A 25 0.80 3.39 10.21
CA ARG A 25 1.81 4.42 9.99
C ARG A 25 3.04 3.76 9.36
N PRO A 26 3.54 4.26 8.23
CA PRO A 26 4.73 3.68 7.61
C PRO A 26 5.93 3.80 8.55
N THR A 27 6.89 2.90 8.39
CA THR A 27 8.15 2.91 9.15
C THR A 27 9.34 3.19 8.24
N VAL A 28 10.31 3.97 8.72
CA VAL A 28 11.57 4.18 7.97
C VAL A 28 12.36 2.88 7.91
N GLY A 29 12.88 2.54 6.73
CA GLY A 29 13.65 1.31 6.50
C GLY A 29 12.81 0.12 6.03
N GLU A 30 11.47 0.22 6.12
CA GLU A 30 10.51 -0.74 5.58
C GLU A 30 10.48 -0.68 4.05
N VAL A 31 10.13 -1.81 3.42
CA VAL A 31 9.78 -1.89 2.00
C VAL A 31 8.27 -2.14 1.91
N PRO A 32 7.44 -1.11 1.67
CA PRO A 32 6.00 -1.25 1.52
C PRO A 32 5.67 -2.11 0.30
N ALA A 33 4.54 -2.80 0.37
CA ALA A 33 4.10 -3.62 -0.74
C ALA A 33 3.62 -2.73 -1.91
N PRO A 34 3.77 -3.17 -3.18
CA PRO A 34 3.62 -2.28 -4.35
C PRO A 34 2.25 -1.60 -4.47
N GLU A 35 1.17 -2.25 -4.03
CA GLU A 35 -0.19 -1.68 -4.02
C GLU A 35 -0.39 -0.60 -2.96
N GLN A 36 0.45 -0.56 -1.92
CA GLN A 36 0.43 0.51 -0.91
C GLN A 36 1.16 1.77 -1.39
N VAL A 37 1.96 1.67 -2.45
CA VAL A 37 2.80 2.76 -2.95
C VAL A 37 2.12 3.48 -4.09
N ARG A 38 1.77 4.73 -3.87
CA ARG A 38 1.30 5.64 -4.93
C ARG A 38 2.35 6.70 -5.19
N GLN A 39 3.13 6.53 -6.25
CA GLN A 39 4.17 7.50 -6.62
C GLN A 39 3.55 8.88 -6.95
N ILE A 40 4.27 9.95 -6.59
CA ILE A 40 3.90 11.33 -6.90
C ILE A 40 4.69 11.80 -8.12
N ASP A 41 3.99 11.95 -9.25
CA ASP A 41 4.62 12.36 -10.52
C ASP A 41 4.84 13.88 -10.62
N LYS A 42 4.04 14.67 -9.90
CA LYS A 42 4.11 16.14 -9.88
C LYS A 42 4.34 16.65 -8.45
N PRO A 43 5.58 16.57 -7.91
CA PRO A 43 5.88 16.97 -6.53
C PRO A 43 5.44 18.41 -6.18
N GLY A 44 5.57 19.34 -7.12
CA GLY A 44 5.15 20.74 -6.92
C GLY A 44 3.66 20.91 -6.63
N ALA A 45 2.80 20.04 -7.15
CA ALA A 45 1.35 20.09 -6.90
C ALA A 45 0.98 19.78 -5.44
N VAL A 46 1.90 19.19 -4.68
CA VAL A 46 1.74 18.85 -3.25
C VAL A 46 2.75 19.60 -2.38
N GLY A 47 3.25 20.74 -2.87
CA GLY A 47 4.16 21.62 -2.11
C GLY A 47 5.53 21.00 -1.83
N LEU A 48 5.97 20.04 -2.65
CA LEU A 48 7.32 19.49 -2.58
C LEU A 48 8.23 20.15 -3.61
N GLY A 49 9.51 20.24 -3.27
CA GLY A 49 10.56 20.60 -4.21
C GLY A 49 10.85 19.50 -5.25
N PRO A 50 11.88 19.69 -6.10
CA PRO A 50 12.27 18.69 -7.07
C PRO A 50 12.65 17.36 -6.42
N GLN A 51 12.58 16.29 -7.21
CA GLN A 51 13.00 14.96 -6.78
C GLN A 51 14.51 14.95 -6.50
N LEU A 52 14.92 14.21 -5.47
CA LEU A 52 16.32 14.05 -5.10
C LEU A 52 16.89 12.79 -5.78
N PRO A 53 18.13 12.85 -6.33
CA PRO A 53 18.74 11.70 -7.00
C PRO A 53 18.69 10.42 -6.15
N GLY A 54 18.32 9.30 -6.79
CA GLY A 54 18.22 7.99 -6.13
C GLY A 54 16.94 7.78 -5.32
N SER A 55 15.99 8.72 -5.34
CA SER A 55 14.73 8.59 -4.60
C SER A 55 13.55 9.22 -5.31
N VAL A 56 12.34 8.77 -4.96
CA VAL A 56 11.07 9.33 -5.43
C VAL A 56 10.16 9.66 -4.26
N TYR A 57 9.24 10.60 -4.46
CA TYR A 57 8.17 10.87 -3.51
C TYR A 57 6.98 9.96 -3.80
N ALA A 58 6.32 9.48 -2.75
CA ALA A 58 5.15 8.63 -2.86
C ALA A 58 4.20 8.86 -1.66
N VAL A 59 3.00 8.32 -1.77
CA VAL A 59 2.06 8.16 -0.67
C VAL A 59 2.04 6.69 -0.28
N VAL A 60 2.20 6.41 1.02
CA VAL A 60 2.09 5.08 1.63
C VAL A 60 1.22 5.20 2.87
N SER A 61 0.13 4.43 2.94
CA SER A 61 -0.82 4.45 4.07
C SER A 61 -1.26 5.86 4.48
N GLY A 62 -1.58 6.71 3.49
CA GLY A 62 -1.99 8.10 3.73
C GLY A 62 -0.87 9.05 4.17
N HIS A 63 0.39 8.63 4.13
CA HIS A 63 1.54 9.47 4.46
C HIS A 63 2.36 9.76 3.22
N LEU A 64 2.78 11.01 3.09
CA LEU A 64 3.77 11.41 2.12
C LEU A 64 5.14 10.94 2.60
N VAL A 65 5.81 10.14 1.78
CA VAL A 65 7.10 9.52 2.06
C VAL A 65 8.08 9.76 0.91
N ARG A 66 9.36 9.52 1.18
CA ARG A 66 10.41 9.40 0.16
C ARG A 66 10.94 7.98 0.17
N ILE A 67 11.03 7.39 -1.02
CA ILE A 67 11.38 5.99 -1.23
C ILE A 67 12.64 5.90 -2.09
N GLN A 68 13.52 4.96 -1.78
CA GLN A 68 14.71 4.68 -2.58
C GLN A 68 14.33 4.01 -3.91
N ILE A 69 14.90 4.50 -5.01
CA ILE A 69 14.78 3.85 -6.32
C ILE A 69 15.54 2.51 -6.28
N GLY A 70 14.93 1.45 -6.81
CA GLY A 70 15.51 0.10 -6.86
C GLY A 70 15.05 -0.78 -5.70
N SER A 71 15.33 -0.40 -4.44
CA SER A 71 14.93 -1.24 -3.29
C SER A 71 13.49 -1.03 -2.83
N GLY A 72 12.86 0.11 -3.16
CA GLY A 72 11.54 0.45 -2.64
C GLY A 72 11.53 0.81 -1.14
N LYS A 73 12.70 0.92 -0.50
CA LYS A 73 12.80 1.21 0.93
C LYS A 73 12.38 2.64 1.26
N ILE A 74 11.58 2.82 2.31
CA ILE A 74 11.23 4.12 2.85
C ILE A 74 12.48 4.75 3.47
N LEU A 75 12.90 5.89 2.91
CA LEU A 75 14.04 6.66 3.40
C LEU A 75 13.60 7.71 4.42
N SER A 76 12.42 8.28 4.25
CA SER A 76 11.88 9.29 5.16
C SER A 76 10.36 9.38 5.06
N ILE A 77 9.72 9.72 6.18
CA ILE A 77 8.30 10.03 6.27
C ILE A 77 8.19 11.55 6.45
N LEU A 78 7.47 12.22 5.56
CA LEU A 78 7.42 13.68 5.52
C LEU A 78 6.26 14.20 6.37
N ARG A 79 5.04 13.73 6.09
CA ARG A 79 3.81 14.14 6.79
C ARG A 79 2.64 13.21 6.46
N PRO A 80 1.61 13.12 7.32
CA PRO A 80 0.31 12.60 6.89
C PRO A 80 -0.29 13.52 5.82
N LEU A 81 -1.11 12.96 4.94
CA LEU A 81 -2.04 13.72 4.12
C LEU A 81 -3.19 14.23 5.02
N PRO A 82 -3.80 15.38 4.69
CA PRO A 82 -5.03 15.80 5.34
C PRO A 82 -6.14 14.77 5.09
N ASP A 83 -7.05 14.63 6.07
CA ASP A 83 -8.25 13.81 5.97
C ASP A 83 -9.25 14.36 4.92
#